data_AF-A0A7V9VMZ4-F1
#
_entry.id   AF-A0A7V9VMZ4-F1
#
_cell.length_a   1.000
_cell.length_b   1.000
_cell.length_c   1.000
_cell.angle_alpha   90.00
_cell.angle_beta   90.00
_cell.angle_gamma   90.00
#
_symmetry.space_group_name_H-M   'P 1'
#
loop_
_entity.id
_entity.type
_entity.pdbx_description
1 polymer ?
#
loop_
_entity_poly.entity_id
_entity_poly.type
_entity_poly.pdbx_seq_one_letter_code
_entity_poly.pdbx_strand_id
1 'polypeptide(L)'
;SALPKIPSWLAPAMIKPISQIETRLLGHHGRAGEYLERLPANLDRVDQLIASGVIGGDRPNVADLQIAASVRLLMACDDLREQIDTRPAGALARRLMPEVPGRLPAGALTTG
;
A
#
# COMPACT_ATOMS: atom_id res chain seq x y z
N SER A 1 14.70 1.88 -23.45
CA SER A 1 15.86 2.37 -22.67
C SER A 1 16.11 1.37 -21.55
N ALA A 2 17.22 0.63 -21.58
CA ALA A 2 17.50 -0.40 -20.58
C ALA A 2 18.07 0.29 -19.33
N LEU A 3 17.38 0.17 -18.19
CA LEU A 3 17.89 0.66 -16.92
C LEU A 3 19.25 0.00 -16.63
N PRO A 4 20.27 0.75 -16.16
CA PRO A 4 21.55 0.17 -15.82
C PRO A 4 21.37 -0.85 -14.69
N LYS A 5 21.93 -2.05 -14.87
CA LYS A 5 21.89 -3.11 -13.84
C LYS A 5 22.72 -2.68 -12.64
N ILE A 6 22.04 -2.28 -11.57
CA ILE A 6 22.69 -1.86 -10.33
C ILE A 6 23.33 -3.08 -9.66
N PRO A 7 24.59 -3.02 -9.21
CA PRO A 7 25.20 -4.10 -8.45
C PRO A 7 24.39 -4.43 -7.19
N SER A 8 24.16 -5.71 -6.89
CA SER A 8 23.27 -6.16 -5.80
C SER A 8 23.67 -5.64 -4.40
N TRP A 9 24.97 -5.42 -4.18
CA TRP A 9 25.50 -4.84 -2.94
C TRP A 9 25.27 -3.33 -2.81
N LEU A 10 25.04 -2.64 -3.93
CA LEU A 10 24.81 -1.20 -4.00
C LEU A 10 23.32 -0.85 -3.90
N ALA A 11 22.42 -1.81 -4.15
CA ALA A 11 20.97 -1.60 -4.17
C ALA A 11 20.41 -1.01 -2.85
N PRO A 12 20.77 -1.51 -1.64
CA PRO A 12 20.24 -0.95 -0.38
C PRO A 12 20.69 0.49 -0.13
N ALA A 13 21.94 0.79 -0.51
CA ALA A 13 22.55 2.11 -0.34
C ALA A 13 21.97 3.15 -1.31
N MET A 14 21.49 2.72 -2.49
CA MET A 14 20.91 3.59 -3.51
C MET A 14 19.41 3.85 -3.29
N ILE A 15 18.69 2.97 -2.59
CA ILE A 15 17.24 3.12 -2.33
C ILE A 15 16.92 4.40 -1.56
N LYS A 16 17.67 4.72 -0.49
CA LYS A 16 17.45 5.94 0.32
C LYS A 16 17.62 7.24 -0.48
N PRO A 17 18.75 7.49 -1.16
CA PRO A 17 18.93 8.73 -1.91
C PRO A 17 18.00 8.83 -3.13
N ILE A 18 17.70 7.72 -3.82
CA ILE A 18 16.73 7.73 -4.93
C ILE A 18 15.33 8.03 -4.40
N SER A 19 14.91 7.43 -3.28
CA SER A 19 13.64 7.74 -2.64
C SER A 19 13.54 9.22 -2.27
N GLN A 20 14.58 9.81 -1.65
CA GLN A 20 14.58 11.24 -1.30
C GLN A 20 14.52 12.15 -2.53
N ILE A 21 15.20 11.78 -3.62
CA ILE A 21 15.17 12.53 -4.88
C ILE A 21 13.80 12.39 -5.55
N GLU A 22 13.21 11.19 -5.53
CA GLU A 22 11.88 10.91 -6.07
C GLU A 22 10.79 11.67 -5.29
N THR A 23 10.89 11.75 -3.96
CA THR A 23 10.03 12.61 -3.13
C THR A 23 10.15 14.10 -3.48
N ARG A 24 11.34 14.56 -3.88
CA ARG A 24 11.58 15.96 -4.30
C ARG A 24 11.15 16.22 -5.75
N LEU A 25 11.34 15.27 -6.66
CA LEU A 25 11.04 15.40 -8.09
C LEU A 25 9.55 15.17 -8.41
N LEU A 26 8.88 14.28 -7.67
CA LEU A 26 7.45 13.97 -7.88
C LEU A 26 6.51 15.04 -7.34
N GLY A 27 7.01 16.13 -6.75
CA GLY A 27 6.16 17.21 -6.24
C GLY A 27 5.21 16.69 -5.17
N HIS A 28 5.68 16.66 -3.93
CA HIS A 28 4.84 16.29 -2.79
C HIS A 28 3.52 17.07 -2.85
N HIS A 29 2.42 16.36 -3.12
CA HIS A 29 1.12 16.87 -2.74
C HIS A 29 1.18 16.90 -1.21
N GLY A 30 1.11 18.08 -0.60
CA GLY A 30 1.19 18.30 0.86
C GLY A 30 0.04 17.67 1.66
N ARG A 31 -0.56 16.58 1.17
CA ARG A 31 -1.76 15.93 1.72
C ARG A 31 -1.53 14.49 2.15
N ALA A 32 -0.31 13.96 2.02
CA ALA A 32 -0.01 12.58 2.44
C ALA A 32 -0.36 12.34 3.92
N GLY A 33 -0.04 13.30 4.79
CA GLY A 33 -0.47 13.29 6.20
C GLY A 33 -2.00 13.24 6.34
N GLU A 34 -2.73 14.12 5.66
CA GLU A 34 -4.21 14.11 5.70
C GLU A 34 -4.82 12.78 5.22
N TYR A 35 -4.21 12.14 4.21
CA TYR A 35 -4.68 10.84 3.72
C TYR A 35 -4.38 9.71 4.71
N LEU A 36 -3.21 9.75 5.37
CA LEU A 36 -2.84 8.81 6.42
C LEU A 36 -3.76 8.96 7.65
N GLU A 37 -4.11 10.20 8.03
CA GLU A 37 -5.07 10.47 9.11
C GLU A 37 -6.46 9.89 8.82
N ARG A 38 -6.89 9.89 7.55
CA ARG A 38 -8.19 9.34 7.12
C ARG A 38 -8.16 7.84 6.87
N LEU A 39 -6.99 7.21 6.81
CA LEU A 39 -6.85 5.80 6.46
C LEU A 39 -7.64 4.88 7.40
N PRO A 40 -7.62 5.04 8.74
CA PRO A 40 -8.38 4.18 9.64
C PRO A 40 -9.89 4.20 9.34
N ALA A 41 -10.47 5.38 9.16
CA ALA A 41 -11.89 5.54 8.84
C ALA A 41 -12.26 4.94 7.46
N ASN A 42 -11.36 5.06 6.47
CA ASN A 42 -11.54 4.40 5.17
C ASN A 42 -11.52 2.87 5.31
N LEU A 43 -10.61 2.32 6.11
CA LEU A 43 -10.57 0.88 6.38
C LEU A 43 -11.81 0.39 7.14
N ASP A 44 -12.31 1.18 8.11
CA ASP A 44 -13.57 0.88 8.81
C ASP A 44 -14.73 0.79 7.82
N ARG A 45 -14.78 1.73 6.86
CA ARG A 45 -15.80 1.73 5.81
C ARG A 45 -15.71 0.49 4.91
N VAL A 46 -14.50 0.06 4.55
CA VAL A 46 -14.28 -1.17 3.77
C VAL A 46 -14.74 -2.40 4.57
N ASP A 47 -14.39 -2.49 5.85
CA ASP A 47 -14.81 -3.60 6.69
C ASP A 47 -16.34 -3.66 6.85
N GLN A 48 -17.01 -2.51 6.92
CA GLN A 48 -18.48 -2.45 6.90
C GLN A 48 -19.08 -2.92 5.57
N LEU A 49 -18.45 -2.60 4.42
CA LEU A 49 -18.89 -3.10 3.11
C LEU A 49 -18.77 -4.62 3.01
N ILE A 50 -17.70 -5.18 3.59
CA ILE A 50 -17.50 -6.63 3.69
C ILE A 50 -18.57 -7.24 4.59
N ALA A 51 -18.78 -6.69 5.78
CA ALA A 51 -19.75 -7.18 6.75
C ALA A 51 -21.20 -7.16 6.23
N SER A 52 -21.54 -6.16 5.40
CA SER A 52 -22.84 -6.05 4.74
C SER A 52 -22.98 -6.88 3.46
N GLY A 53 -21.92 -7.56 3.02
CA GLY A 53 -21.93 -8.38 1.81
C GLY A 53 -21.95 -7.60 0.50
N VAL A 54 -21.71 -6.28 0.53
CA VAL A 54 -21.61 -5.44 -0.68
C VAL A 54 -20.36 -5.80 -1.49
N ILE A 55 -19.29 -6.14 -0.79
CA ILE A 55 -18.05 -6.72 -1.33
C ILE A 55 -17.68 -7.95 -0.51
N GLY A 56 -16.72 -8.74 -0.97
CA GLY A 56 -16.22 -9.92 -0.26
C GLY A 56 -17.00 -11.21 -0.52
N GLY A 57 -17.97 -11.20 -1.44
CA GLY A 57 -18.71 -12.39 -1.84
C GLY A 57 -17.86 -13.47 -2.51
N ASP A 58 -18.50 -14.59 -2.86
CA ASP A 58 -17.83 -15.74 -3.49
C ASP A 58 -17.24 -15.41 -4.85
N ARG A 59 -17.98 -14.64 -5.66
CA ARG A 59 -17.51 -14.10 -6.95
C ARG A 59 -17.15 -12.62 -6.76
N PRO A 60 -15.88 -12.23 -7.01
CA PRO A 60 -15.46 -10.83 -6.88
C PRO A 60 -16.20 -9.93 -7.88
N ASN A 61 -16.63 -8.76 -7.42
CA ASN A 61 -17.14 -7.70 -8.28
C ASN A 61 -16.04 -6.66 -8.59
N VAL A 62 -16.39 -5.61 -9.34
CA VAL A 62 -15.42 -4.57 -9.73
C VAL A 62 -14.88 -3.79 -8.51
N ALA A 63 -15.73 -3.55 -7.51
CA ALA A 63 -15.32 -2.85 -6.29
C ALA A 63 -14.36 -3.71 -5.45
N ASP A 64 -14.59 -5.03 -5.38
CA ASP A 64 -13.65 -5.97 -4.76
C ASP A 64 -12.24 -5.81 -5.34
N LEU A 65 -12.12 -5.85 -6.67
CA LEU A 65 -10.82 -5.79 -7.35
C LEU A 65 -10.13 -4.45 -7.13
N GLN A 66 -10.85 -3.34 -7.23
CA GLN A 66 -10.30 -2.01 -7.05
C GLN A 66 -9.82 -1.78 -5.61
N ILE A 67 -10.64 -2.15 -4.62
CA ILE A 67 -10.33 -1.96 -3.21
C ILE A 67 -9.22 -2.92 -2.78
N ALA A 68 -9.30 -4.20 -3.14
CA ALA A 68 -8.30 -5.19 -2.79
C ALA A 68 -6.91 -4.83 -3.34
N ALA A 69 -6.82 -4.37 -4.59
CA ALA A 69 -5.55 -3.91 -5.16
C ALA A 69 -4.96 -2.72 -4.38
N SER A 70 -5.80 -1.74 -4.04
CA SER A 70 -5.38 -0.55 -3.28
C SER A 70 -4.92 -0.91 -1.86
N VAL A 71 -5.70 -1.73 -1.15
CA VAL A 71 -5.34 -2.22 0.19
C VAL A 71 -4.06 -3.05 0.12
N ARG A 72 -3.91 -3.90 -0.89
CA ARG A 72 -2.71 -4.74 -1.05
C ARG A 72 -1.45 -3.91 -1.33
N LEU A 73 -1.58 -2.81 -2.07
CA LEU A 73 -0.49 -1.85 -2.26
C LEU A 73 -0.12 -1.17 -0.93
N LEU A 74 -1.09 -0.74 -0.12
CA LEU A 74 -0.82 -0.18 1.21
C LEU A 74 -0.11 -1.19 2.12
N MET A 75 -0.48 -2.47 2.04
CA MET A 75 0.21 -3.55 2.77
C MET A 75 1.64 -3.81 2.28
N ALA A 76 2.04 -3.31 1.10
CA ALA A 76 3.44 -3.36 0.67
C ALA A 76 4.32 -2.38 1.49
N CYS A 77 3.73 -1.39 2.15
CA CYS A 77 4.38 -0.51 3.13
C CYS A 77 4.34 -1.14 4.52
N ASP A 78 5.50 -1.48 5.08
CA ASP A 78 5.59 -2.10 6.39
C ASP A 78 5.00 -1.22 7.50
N ASP A 79 5.13 0.11 7.39
CA ASP A 79 4.55 1.10 8.33
C ASP A 79 3.01 1.03 8.42
N LEU A 80 2.33 0.52 7.39
CA LEU A 80 0.86 0.40 7.34
C LEU A 80 0.39 -1.04 7.47
N ARG A 81 1.26 -2.02 7.22
CA ARG A 81 0.92 -3.44 7.17
C ARG A 81 0.32 -3.92 8.49
N GLU A 82 0.93 -3.55 9.62
CA GLU A 82 0.47 -4.01 10.94
C GLU A 82 -0.99 -3.59 11.23
N GLN A 83 -1.39 -2.39 10.81
CA GLN A 83 -2.76 -1.88 10.99
C GLN A 83 -3.77 -2.59 10.07
N ILE A 84 -3.34 -3.10 8.93
CA ILE A 84 -4.23 -3.67 7.90
C ILE A 84 -4.32 -5.20 8.01
N ASP A 85 -3.24 -5.87 8.44
CA ASP A 85 -3.09 -7.33 8.33
C ASP A 85 -4.17 -8.12 9.07
N THR A 86 -4.65 -7.58 10.19
CA THR A 86 -5.66 -8.20 11.07
C THR A 86 -7.10 -7.89 10.66
N ARG A 87 -7.31 -7.02 9.66
CA ARG A 87 -8.64 -6.53 9.26
C ARG A 87 -9.27 -7.41 8.18
N PRO A 88 -10.61 -7.47 8.09
CA PRO A 88 -11.32 -8.06 6.96
C PRO A 88 -10.83 -7.52 5.61
N ALA A 89 -10.56 -6.22 5.51
CA ALA A 89 -9.94 -5.60 4.34
C ALA A 89 -8.62 -6.26 3.94
N GLY A 90 -7.72 -6.52 4.91
CA GLY A 90 -6.44 -7.19 4.66
C GLY A 90 -6.61 -8.65 4.24
N ALA A 91 -7.58 -9.36 4.81
CA ALA A 91 -7.91 -10.73 4.41
C ALA A 91 -8.45 -10.79 2.96
N LEU A 92 -9.38 -9.89 2.60
CA LEU A 92 -9.91 -9.77 1.24
C LEU A 92 -8.80 -9.43 0.24
N ALA A 93 -7.91 -8.50 0.60
CA ALA A 93 -6.78 -8.10 -0.23
C ALA A 93 -5.84 -9.27 -0.52
N ARG A 94 -5.47 -10.08 0.48
CA ARG A 94 -4.63 -11.28 0.28
C ARG A 94 -5.32 -12.35 -0.53
N ARG A 95 -6.64 -12.53 -0.35
CA ARG A 95 -7.43 -13.51 -1.12
C ARG A 95 -7.42 -13.19 -2.61
N LEU A 96 -7.63 -11.92 -2.97
CA LEU A 96 -7.77 -11.50 -4.37
C LEU A 96 -6.44 -11.14 -5.02
N MET A 97 -5.48 -10.65 -4.25
CA MET A 97 -4.16 -10.19 -4.69
C MET A 97 -3.06 -10.89 -3.86
N PRO A 98 -2.82 -12.21 -4.08
CA PRO A 98 -1.89 -12.98 -3.25
C PRO A 98 -0.45 -12.43 -3.36
N GLU A 99 -0.03 -12.07 -4.57
CA GLU A 99 1.30 -11.56 -4.86
C GLU A 99 1.26 -10.07 -5.22
N VAL A 100 2.12 -9.29 -4.58
CA VAL A 100 2.42 -7.91 -4.99
C VAL A 100 3.93 -7.74 -5.03
N PRO A 101 4.50 -7.33 -6.18
CA PRO A 101 5.92 -7.07 -6.29
C PRO A 101 6.28 -5.78 -5.56
N GLY A 102 7.42 -5.79 -4.87
CA GLY A 102 7.92 -4.63 -4.14
C GLY A 102 7.49 -4.59 -2.67
N ARG A 103 8.38 -4.03 -1.85
CA ARG A 103 8.16 -3.82 -0.42
C ARG A 103 8.84 -2.52 -0.02
N LEU A 104 8.09 -1.67 0.68
CA LEU A 104 8.57 -0.45 1.29
C LEU A 104 8.88 -0.77 2.76
N PRO A 105 10.16 -0.79 3.18
CA PRO A 105 10.53 -1.13 4.55
C PRO A 105 10.06 -0.07 5.53
N ALA A 106 9.97 -0.45 6.81
CA ALA A 106 9.55 0.46 7.87
C ALA A 106 10.43 1.71 7.96
N GLY A 107 9.82 2.85 8.29
CA GLY A 107 10.46 4.16 8.32
C GLY A 107 10.63 4.82 6.96
N ALA A 108 10.04 4.26 5.90
CA ALA A 108 10.00 4.89 4.58
C ALA A 108 8.93 6.00 4.52
N LEU A 109 7.85 5.88 5.29
CA LEU A 109 6.87 6.94 5.47
C LEU A 109 7.36 7.89 6.56
N THR A 110 8.24 8.83 6.22
CA THR A 110 8.59 9.91 7.15
C THR A 110 7.45 10.92 7.19
N THR A 111 6.64 10.88 8.24
CA THR A 111 5.75 12.00 8.57
C THR A 111 6.66 13.15 8.99
N GLY A 112 6.77 14.16 8.12
CA GLY A 112 7.51 15.40 8.41
C GLY A 112 6.84 16.24 9.48
#